data_AF-A0A2G5TPT8-F1
#
_entry.id   AF-A0A2G5TPT8-F1
#
_cell.length_a   1.000
_cell.length_b   1.000
_cell.length_c   1.000
_cell.angle_alpha   90.00
_cell.angle_beta   90.00
_cell.angle_gamma   90.00
#
_symmetry.space_group_name_H-M   'P 1'
#
loop_
_entity.id
_entity.type
_entity.pdbx_description
1 polymer ?
#
loop_
_entity_poly.entity_id
_entity_poly.type
_entity_poly.pdbx_seq_one_letter_code
_entity_poly.pdbx_strand_id
1 'polypeptide(L)'
;MTCTYRNSYLESDQFFTLILHILSVIQFPLHVYGAYVIIRKTPIVMKNVKLPMLILQLVCASFDLIVTIGIIPVVQFPILAGYPLGFLYTFGVPPYVQSYVAVTFLLMLGPSVAMFFESRYNFLVRKDSETKSRKTKRAIHHFANYLHVALAFAPIVFDMPSSSETRRIFLEKLPCIPTEILERPGYTMLGNHSIFMPVR
;
A
#
# COMPACT_ATOMS: atom_id res chain seq x y z
N MET A 1 22.73 2.76 15.56
CA MET A 1 22.59 1.57 14.70
C MET A 1 23.71 1.62 13.68
N THR A 2 24.55 0.59 13.58
CA THR A 2 25.56 0.48 12.53
C THR A 2 24.87 -0.04 11.27
N CYS A 3 24.77 0.76 10.20
CA CYS A 3 24.34 0.22 8.92
C CYS A 3 25.55 -0.30 8.14
N THR A 4 25.41 -1.51 7.61
CA THR A 4 26.43 -2.21 6.85
C THR A 4 25.97 -2.32 5.42
N TYR A 5 26.58 -1.56 4.52
CA TYR A 5 26.38 -1.70 3.07
C TYR A 5 27.51 -2.55 2.50
N ARG A 6 27.18 -3.69 1.86
CA ARG A 6 28.17 -4.66 1.37
C ARG A 6 28.37 -4.60 -0.14
N ASN A 7 27.55 -3.81 -0.84
CA ASN A 7 27.51 -3.73 -2.29
C ASN A 7 27.40 -5.10 -2.96
N SER A 8 26.57 -5.98 -2.40
CA SER A 8 26.37 -7.33 -2.92
C SER A 8 25.23 -7.38 -3.95
N TYR A 9 25.18 -8.42 -4.79
CA TYR A 9 24.08 -8.60 -5.74
C TYR A 9 22.71 -8.64 -5.05
N LEU A 10 22.61 -9.16 -3.83
CA LEU A 10 21.38 -9.21 -3.05
C LEU A 10 20.88 -7.82 -2.62
N GLU A 11 21.77 -6.83 -2.56
CA GLU A 11 21.46 -5.43 -2.25
C GLU A 11 21.22 -4.60 -3.53
N SER A 12 21.29 -5.23 -4.70
CA SER A 12 21.11 -4.55 -5.98
C SER A 12 19.64 -4.41 -6.38
N ASP A 13 19.34 -3.29 -7.03
CA ASP A 13 18.03 -3.00 -7.62
C ASP A 13 17.58 -4.07 -8.62
N GLN A 14 18.55 -4.64 -9.36
CA GLN A 14 18.29 -5.68 -10.35
C GLN A 14 17.74 -6.93 -9.69
N PHE A 15 18.37 -7.38 -8.59
CA PHE A 15 17.90 -8.52 -7.83
C PHE A 15 16.53 -8.26 -7.19
N PHE A 16 16.34 -7.08 -6.59
CA PHE A 16 15.08 -6.71 -5.94
C PHE A 16 13.91 -6.69 -6.94
N THR A 17 14.12 -6.06 -8.09
CA THR A 17 13.11 -5.97 -9.16
C THR A 17 12.81 -7.36 -9.74
N LEU A 18 13.85 -8.18 -9.97
CA LEU A 18 13.70 -9.54 -10.49
C LEU A 18 12.84 -10.40 -9.56
N ILE A 19 13.11 -10.39 -8.25
CA ILE A 19 12.33 -11.17 -7.28
C ILE A 19 10.88 -10.71 -7.26
N LEU A 20 10.62 -9.40 -7.25
CA LEU A 20 9.25 -8.89 -7.22
C LEU A 20 8.47 -9.24 -8.49
N HIS A 21 9.12 -9.24 -9.65
CA HIS A 21 8.50 -9.73 -10.87
C HIS A 21 8.25 -11.25 -10.87
N ILE A 22 9.16 -12.06 -10.33
CA ILE A 22 8.92 -13.50 -10.16
C ILE A 22 7.72 -13.73 -9.24
N LEU A 23 7.66 -13.00 -8.12
CA LEU A 23 6.53 -13.07 -7.20
C LEU A 23 5.22 -12.66 -7.88
N SER A 24 5.23 -11.59 -8.68
CA SER A 24 4.03 -11.13 -9.37
C SER A 24 3.51 -12.13 -10.41
N VAL A 25 4.40 -12.84 -11.11
CA VAL A 25 4.03 -13.94 -12.04
C VAL A 25 3.30 -15.08 -11.33
N ILE A 26 3.69 -15.40 -10.09
CA ILE A 26 3.03 -16.42 -9.27
C ILE A 26 1.73 -15.88 -8.65
N GLN A 27 1.77 -14.63 -8.18
CA GLN A 27 0.69 -14.01 -7.43
C GLN A 27 -0.51 -13.62 -8.30
N PHE A 28 -0.27 -13.16 -9.54
CA PHE A 28 -1.32 -12.80 -10.48
C PHE A 28 -2.34 -13.94 -10.73
N PRO A 29 -1.94 -15.17 -11.12
CA PRO A 29 -2.89 -16.26 -11.31
C PRO A 29 -3.58 -16.66 -10.02
N LEU A 30 -2.91 -16.55 -8.86
CA LEU A 30 -3.54 -16.79 -7.55
C LEU A 30 -4.64 -15.77 -7.25
N HIS A 31 -4.44 -14.49 -7.53
CA HIS A 31 -5.47 -13.47 -7.35
C HIS A 31 -6.66 -13.68 -8.30
N VAL A 32 -6.39 -14.00 -9.57
CA VAL A 32 -7.43 -14.32 -10.56
C VAL A 32 -8.23 -15.54 -10.13
N TYR A 33 -7.55 -16.60 -9.69
CA TYR A 33 -8.19 -17.81 -9.18
C TYR A 33 -9.01 -17.52 -7.91
N GLY A 34 -8.48 -16.74 -6.97
CA GLY A 34 -9.20 -16.31 -5.77
C GLY A 34 -10.48 -15.55 -6.10
N ALA A 35 -10.41 -14.57 -7.02
CA ALA A 35 -11.58 -13.84 -7.50
C ALA A 35 -12.59 -14.77 -8.18
N TYR A 36 -12.12 -15.72 -9.02
CA TYR A 36 -12.98 -16.72 -9.65
C TYR A 36 -13.72 -17.58 -8.63
N VAL A 37 -13.03 -18.10 -7.61
CA VAL A 37 -13.62 -18.90 -6.53
C VAL A 37 -14.69 -18.10 -5.79
N ILE A 38 -14.41 -16.84 -5.44
CA ILE A 38 -15.40 -15.96 -4.78
C ILE A 38 -16.62 -15.73 -5.68
N ILE A 39 -16.43 -15.51 -6.98
CA ILE A 39 -17.55 -15.21 -7.87
C ILE A 39 -18.39 -16.47 -8.15
N ARG A 40 -17.76 -17.63 -8.35
CA ARG A 40 -18.42 -18.83 -8.89
C ARG A 40 -18.67 -19.93 -7.86
N LYS A 41 -17.91 -19.98 -6.77
CA LYS A 41 -17.95 -21.07 -5.79
C LYS A 41 -18.45 -20.64 -4.40
N THR A 42 -18.71 -19.35 -4.15
CA THR A 42 -19.32 -18.92 -2.88
C THR A 42 -20.72 -19.53 -2.71
N PRO A 43 -20.97 -20.26 -1.60
CA PRO A 43 -22.24 -20.94 -1.37
C PRO A 43 -23.38 -19.95 -1.10
N ILE A 44 -24.62 -20.38 -1.32
CA ILE A 44 -25.80 -19.51 -1.24
C ILE A 44 -26.02 -18.92 0.17
N VAL A 45 -25.66 -19.69 1.21
CA VAL A 45 -25.67 -19.27 2.62
C VAL A 45 -24.73 -18.09 2.91
N MET A 46 -23.73 -17.86 2.06
CA MET A 46 -22.76 -16.76 2.18
C MET A 46 -22.99 -15.63 1.16
N LYS A 47 -24.15 -15.62 0.48
CA LYS A 47 -24.45 -14.63 -0.57
C LYS A 47 -24.29 -13.19 -0.09
N ASN A 48 -24.68 -12.89 1.14
CA ASN A 48 -24.66 -11.53 1.71
C ASN A 48 -23.25 -11.02 2.06
N VAL A 49 -22.27 -11.92 2.19
CA VAL A 49 -20.86 -11.58 2.47
C VAL A 49 -19.97 -11.70 1.23
N LYS A 50 -20.54 -12.16 0.10
CA LYS A 50 -19.83 -12.34 -1.17
C LYS A 50 -19.20 -11.04 -1.69
N LEU A 51 -19.96 -9.95 -1.69
CA LEU A 51 -19.46 -8.66 -2.17
C LEU A 51 -18.34 -8.09 -1.28
N PRO A 52 -18.49 -8.03 0.07
CA PRO A 52 -17.38 -7.66 0.96
C PRO A 52 -16.13 -8.52 0.78
N MET A 53 -16.29 -9.83 0.61
CA MET A 53 -15.18 -10.76 0.36
C MET A 53 -14.48 -10.47 -0.97
N LEU A 54 -15.24 -10.17 -2.03
CA LEU A 54 -14.69 -9.80 -3.32
C LEU A 54 -13.96 -8.45 -3.27
N ILE A 55 -14.50 -7.46 -2.58
CA ILE A 55 -13.85 -6.15 -2.41
C ILE A 55 -12.52 -6.32 -1.69
N LEU A 56 -12.48 -7.07 -0.58
CA LEU A 56 -11.23 -7.37 0.12
C LEU A 56 -10.20 -8.03 -0.80
N GLN A 57 -10.61 -9.06 -1.56
CA GLN A 57 -9.72 -9.72 -2.52
C GLN A 57 -9.18 -8.75 -3.58
N LEU A 58 -10.04 -7.88 -4.12
CA LEU A 58 -9.65 -6.92 -5.15
C LEU A 58 -8.71 -5.84 -4.60
N VAL A 59 -8.92 -5.35 -3.37
CA VAL A 59 -8.03 -4.38 -2.73
C VAL A 59 -6.67 -5.00 -2.45
N CYS A 60 -6.62 -6.21 -1.90
CA CYS A 60 -5.36 -6.94 -1.71
C CYS A 60 -4.63 -7.14 -3.04
N ALA A 61 -5.33 -7.69 -4.05
CA ALA A 61 -4.74 -7.94 -5.36
C ALA A 61 -4.23 -6.65 -6.04
N SER A 62 -4.97 -5.55 -5.90
CA SER A 62 -4.57 -4.26 -6.46
C SER A 62 -3.32 -3.73 -5.76
N PHE A 63 -3.28 -3.76 -4.42
CA PHE A 63 -2.11 -3.34 -3.66
C PHE A 63 -0.87 -4.15 -4.05
N ASP A 64 -1.00 -5.47 -4.07
CA ASP A 64 0.09 -6.38 -4.38
C ASP A 64 0.66 -6.15 -5.79
N LEU A 65 -0.21 -6.03 -6.81
CA LEU A 65 0.22 -5.75 -8.19
C LEU A 65 0.85 -4.36 -8.32
N ILE A 66 0.30 -3.36 -7.62
CA ILE A 66 0.86 -2.00 -7.61
C ILE A 66 2.27 -2.00 -7.04
N VAL A 67 2.53 -2.70 -5.93
CA VAL A 67 3.87 -2.67 -5.31
C VAL A 67 4.88 -3.60 -5.98
N THR A 68 4.45 -4.69 -6.62
CA THR A 68 5.36 -5.67 -7.26
C THR A 68 5.64 -5.42 -8.74
N ILE A 69 4.75 -4.71 -9.44
CA ILE A 69 4.87 -4.40 -10.88
C ILE A 69 4.88 -2.88 -11.10
N GLY A 70 3.89 -2.18 -10.54
CA GLY A 70 3.64 -0.78 -10.84
C GLY A 70 4.73 0.17 -10.33
N ILE A 71 4.98 0.15 -9.02
CA ILE A 71 5.81 1.13 -8.31
C ILE A 71 7.17 0.56 -7.97
N ILE A 72 7.23 -0.67 -7.45
CA ILE A 72 8.44 -1.30 -6.89
C ILE A 72 9.18 -0.31 -5.98
N PRO A 73 8.62 0.00 -4.80
CA PRO A 73 9.19 1.01 -3.91
C PRO A 73 10.38 0.42 -3.14
N VAL A 74 11.57 0.99 -3.33
CA VAL A 74 12.72 0.72 -2.45
C VAL A 74 12.67 1.71 -1.31
N VAL A 75 12.40 1.23 -0.09
CA VAL A 75 12.24 2.08 1.11
C VAL A 75 13.38 1.86 2.10
N GLN A 76 14.05 2.95 2.48
CA GLN A 76 15.06 2.97 3.52
C GLN A 76 14.46 3.38 4.86
N PHE A 77 14.56 2.48 5.83
CA PHE A 77 14.22 2.74 7.23
C PHE A 77 15.42 3.33 7.98
N PRO A 78 15.20 4.17 9.01
CA PRO A 78 13.91 4.52 9.63
C PRO A 78 13.21 5.74 9.02
N ILE A 79 13.85 6.47 8.10
CA ILE A 79 13.33 7.76 7.63
C ILE A 79 12.20 7.66 6.58
N LEU A 80 11.84 6.44 6.14
CA LEU A 80 10.83 6.19 5.11
C LEU A 80 11.08 7.02 3.83
N ALA A 81 12.34 7.13 3.45
CA ALA A 81 12.73 7.65 2.16
C ALA A 81 12.93 6.50 1.18
N GLY A 82 12.89 6.80 -0.10
CA GLY A 82 12.95 5.78 -1.11
C GLY A 82 12.85 6.30 -2.52
N TYR A 83 12.97 5.36 -3.47
CA TYR A 83 12.80 5.61 -4.89
C TYR A 83 12.01 4.45 -5.51
N PRO A 84 11.16 4.72 -6.52
CA PRO A 84 10.45 3.69 -7.25
C PRO A 84 11.31 3.11 -8.39
N LEU A 85 11.15 1.82 -8.66
CA LEU A 85 11.80 1.11 -9.78
C LEU A 85 10.81 0.53 -10.81
N GLY A 86 9.51 0.67 -10.56
CA GLY A 86 8.46 0.02 -11.34
C GLY A 86 8.09 0.73 -12.64
N PHE A 87 7.14 0.13 -13.37
CA PHE A 87 6.68 0.65 -14.65
C PHE A 87 6.09 2.06 -14.59
N LEU A 88 5.39 2.43 -13.51
CA LEU A 88 4.82 3.78 -13.36
C LEU A 88 5.90 4.86 -13.40
N TYR A 89 7.07 4.58 -12.82
CA TYR A 89 8.21 5.48 -12.91
C TYR A 89 8.74 5.58 -14.35
N THR A 90 8.84 4.46 -15.05
CA THR A 90 9.25 4.41 -16.46
C THR A 90 8.29 5.19 -17.37
N PHE A 91 7.00 5.22 -17.04
CA PHE A 91 5.98 6.01 -17.75
C PHE A 91 5.96 7.50 -17.36
N GLY A 92 6.87 7.96 -16.48
CA GLY A 92 6.97 9.35 -16.07
C GLY A 92 5.99 9.77 -14.98
N VAL A 93 5.37 8.83 -14.26
CA VAL A 93 4.51 9.16 -13.11
C VAL A 93 5.39 9.69 -11.97
N PRO A 94 5.11 10.88 -11.41
CA PRO A 94 5.94 11.45 -10.35
C PRO A 94 6.00 10.58 -9.09
N PRO A 95 7.15 10.49 -8.39
CA PRO A 95 7.31 9.68 -7.18
C PRO A 95 6.30 10.00 -6.07
N TYR A 96 5.94 11.27 -5.87
CA TYR A 96 4.95 11.66 -4.85
C TYR A 96 3.56 11.07 -5.13
N VAL A 97 3.16 10.98 -6.41
CA VAL A 97 1.89 10.34 -6.83
C VAL A 97 1.96 8.85 -6.57
N GLN A 98 3.09 8.22 -6.89
CA GLN A 98 3.30 6.79 -6.62
C GLN A 98 3.23 6.51 -5.12
N SER A 99 3.90 7.31 -4.29
CA SER A 99 3.84 7.21 -2.83
C SER A 99 2.42 7.38 -2.28
N TYR A 100 1.65 8.35 -2.80
CA TYR A 100 0.23 8.50 -2.44
C TYR A 100 -0.55 7.22 -2.73
N VAL A 101 -0.47 6.72 -3.97
CA VAL A 101 -1.18 5.53 -4.41
C VAL A 101 -0.80 4.31 -3.56
N ALA A 102 0.50 4.06 -3.35
CA ALA A 102 0.98 2.93 -2.56
C ALA A 102 0.41 2.94 -1.12
N VAL A 103 0.52 4.09 -0.44
CA VAL A 103 0.05 4.21 0.94
C VAL A 103 -1.48 4.16 1.03
N THR A 104 -2.19 4.79 0.10
CA THR A 104 -3.66 4.73 0.08
C THR A 104 -4.16 3.31 -0.10
N PHE A 105 -3.60 2.52 -1.03
CA PHE A 105 -4.00 1.12 -1.21
C PHE A 105 -3.64 0.26 0.01
N LEU A 106 -2.46 0.47 0.63
CA LEU A 106 -2.09 -0.20 1.87
C LEU A 106 -3.10 0.07 2.99
N LEU A 107 -3.49 1.32 3.17
CA LEU A 107 -4.43 1.72 4.22
C LEU A 107 -5.86 1.27 3.90
N MET A 108 -6.25 1.16 2.63
CA MET A 108 -7.56 0.64 2.21
C MET A 108 -7.77 -0.82 2.59
N LEU A 109 -6.71 -1.58 2.90
CA LEU A 109 -6.84 -2.93 3.46
C LEU A 109 -7.61 -2.91 4.80
N GLY A 110 -7.38 -1.91 5.65
CA GLY A 110 -8.06 -1.74 6.93
C GLY A 110 -9.60 -1.73 6.81
N PRO A 111 -10.21 -0.76 6.11
CA PRO A 111 -11.66 -0.72 5.91
C PRO A 111 -12.17 -1.92 5.10
N SER A 112 -11.37 -2.51 4.21
CA SER A 112 -11.73 -3.75 3.51
C SER A 112 -11.93 -4.92 4.46
N VAL A 113 -10.96 -5.14 5.35
CA VAL A 113 -10.98 -6.19 6.36
C VAL A 113 -12.12 -5.94 7.36
N ALA A 114 -12.25 -4.70 7.85
CA ALA A 114 -13.34 -4.32 8.75
C ALA A 114 -14.72 -4.58 8.12
N MET A 115 -14.92 -4.16 6.87
CA MET A 115 -16.16 -4.40 6.13
C MET A 115 -16.48 -5.89 5.99
N PHE A 116 -15.48 -6.74 5.71
CA PHE A 116 -15.66 -8.18 5.64
C PHE A 116 -16.12 -8.76 6.98
N PHE A 117 -15.41 -8.47 8.07
CA PHE A 117 -15.72 -8.99 9.40
C PHE A 117 -17.06 -8.47 9.92
N GLU A 118 -17.34 -7.17 9.78
CA GLU A 118 -18.62 -6.59 10.16
C GLU A 118 -19.78 -7.21 9.38
N SER A 119 -19.57 -7.50 8.08
CA SER A 119 -20.60 -8.14 7.27
C SER A 119 -20.92 -9.56 7.74
N ARG A 120 -19.91 -10.33 8.13
CA ARG A 120 -20.12 -11.66 8.72
C ARG A 120 -20.82 -11.56 10.08
N TYR A 121 -20.34 -10.67 10.94
CA TYR A 121 -20.92 -10.47 12.28
C TYR A 121 -22.40 -10.07 12.21
N ASN A 122 -22.74 -9.08 11.38
CA ASN A 122 -24.12 -8.62 11.25
C ASN A 122 -25.04 -9.73 10.76
N PHE A 123 -24.61 -10.54 9.79
CA PHE A 123 -25.44 -11.61 9.26
C PHE A 123 -25.62 -12.78 10.23
N LEU A 124 -24.58 -13.15 10.99
CA LEU A 124 -24.64 -14.28 11.92
C LEU A 124 -25.34 -13.96 13.25
N VAL A 125 -25.15 -12.74 13.77
CA VAL A 125 -25.56 -12.40 15.14
C VAL A 125 -26.83 -11.55 15.18
N ARG A 126 -27.05 -10.68 14.18
CA ARG A 126 -28.14 -9.69 14.23
C ARG A 126 -29.35 -10.10 13.41
N LYS A 127 -30.52 -10.06 14.06
CA LYS A 127 -31.84 -10.35 13.44
C LYS A 127 -32.33 -9.22 12.52
N ASP A 128 -31.89 -7.98 12.74
CA ASP A 128 -32.30 -6.79 11.99
C ASP A 128 -31.38 -6.44 10.80
N SER A 129 -30.38 -7.30 10.52
CA SER A 129 -29.30 -7.03 9.57
C SER A 129 -29.77 -6.80 8.13
N GLU A 130 -30.89 -7.42 7.75
CA GLU A 130 -31.46 -7.33 6.41
C GLU A 130 -32.34 -6.09 6.17
N THR A 131 -32.63 -5.31 7.21
CA THR A 131 -33.47 -4.10 7.12
C THR A 131 -32.83 -3.05 6.21
N LYS A 132 -33.63 -2.42 5.33
CA LYS A 132 -33.16 -1.37 4.40
C LYS A 132 -32.37 -0.27 5.11
N SER A 133 -32.89 0.27 6.22
CA SER A 133 -32.23 1.33 7.01
C SER A 133 -30.84 0.91 7.48
N ARG A 134 -30.67 -0.34 7.95
CA ARG A 134 -29.37 -0.85 8.41
C ARG A 134 -28.41 -1.04 7.24
N LYS A 135 -28.86 -1.60 6.11
CA LYS A 135 -28.04 -1.73 4.89
C LYS A 135 -27.51 -0.37 4.42
N THR A 136 -28.38 0.65 4.36
CA THR A 136 -27.98 2.02 3.98
C THR A 136 -26.98 2.62 4.96
N LYS A 137 -27.23 2.54 6.27
CA LYS A 137 -26.28 3.05 7.29
C LYS A 137 -24.91 2.39 7.20
N ARG A 138 -24.87 1.08 6.95
CA ARG A 138 -23.62 0.33 6.76
C ARG A 138 -22.89 0.73 5.48
N ALA A 139 -23.61 0.88 4.37
CA ALA A 139 -23.02 1.35 3.12
C ALA A 139 -22.40 2.75 3.29
N ILE A 140 -23.10 3.67 3.96
CA ILE A 140 -22.59 5.01 4.28
C ILE A 140 -21.36 4.92 5.18
N HIS A 141 -21.40 4.10 6.23
CA HIS A 141 -20.26 3.92 7.14
C HIS A 141 -19.01 3.41 6.42
N HIS A 142 -19.14 2.37 5.60
CA HIS A 142 -18.01 1.86 4.83
C HIS A 142 -17.53 2.89 3.82
N PHE A 143 -18.43 3.54 3.07
CA PHE A 143 -18.06 4.59 2.14
C PHE A 143 -17.28 5.72 2.83
N ALA A 144 -17.74 6.17 3.99
CA ALA A 144 -17.06 7.18 4.80
C ALA A 144 -15.67 6.72 5.24
N ASN A 145 -15.49 5.46 5.64
CA ASN A 145 -14.17 4.93 6.02
C ASN A 145 -13.20 4.90 4.83
N TYR A 146 -13.65 4.47 3.64
CA TYR A 146 -12.81 4.48 2.44
C TYR A 146 -12.46 5.90 2.01
N LEU A 147 -13.43 6.82 2.05
CA LEU A 147 -13.20 8.22 1.75
C LEU A 147 -12.23 8.85 2.75
N HIS A 148 -12.38 8.56 4.04
CA HIS A 148 -11.48 9.02 5.08
C HIS A 148 -10.05 8.53 4.82
N VAL A 149 -9.85 7.25 4.51
CA VAL A 149 -8.52 6.72 4.18
C VAL A 149 -7.91 7.41 2.95
N ALA A 150 -8.70 7.65 1.90
CA ALA A 150 -8.23 8.33 0.69
C ALA A 150 -7.81 9.79 0.96
N LEU A 151 -8.53 10.49 1.84
CA LEU A 151 -8.28 11.90 2.16
C LEU A 151 -7.24 12.10 3.26
N ALA A 152 -7.19 11.22 4.26
CA ALA A 152 -6.36 11.38 5.45
C ALA A 152 -4.86 11.44 5.13
N PHE A 153 -4.43 10.73 4.07
CA PHE A 153 -3.03 10.70 3.67
C PHE A 153 -2.64 11.79 2.66
N ALA A 154 -3.62 12.44 2.01
CA ALA A 154 -3.33 13.47 1.01
C ALA A 154 -2.45 14.61 1.57
N PRO A 155 -2.70 15.17 2.78
CA PRO A 155 -1.85 16.21 3.35
C PRO A 155 -0.40 15.78 3.56
N ILE A 156 -0.15 14.53 3.94
CA ILE A 156 1.20 14.00 4.18
C ILE A 156 2.02 13.95 2.88
N VAL A 157 1.35 13.73 1.74
CA VAL A 157 1.99 13.77 0.42
C VAL A 157 2.25 15.20 -0.04
N PHE A 158 1.33 16.12 0.24
CA PHE A 158 1.53 17.54 -0.07
C PHE A 158 2.60 18.21 0.81
N ASP A 159 2.85 17.69 2.01
CA ASP A 159 3.91 18.15 2.93
C ASP A 159 5.25 17.39 2.76
N MET A 160 5.45 16.70 1.63
CA MET A 160 6.72 16.03 1.36
C MET A 160 7.86 17.04 1.20
N PRO A 161 9.01 16.81 1.85
CA PRO A 161 10.16 17.70 1.72
C PRO A 161 10.73 17.66 0.30
N SER A 162 11.41 18.74 -0.10
CA SER A 162 12.14 18.77 -1.36
C SER A 162 13.22 17.69 -1.40
N SER A 163 13.66 17.31 -2.60
CA SER A 163 14.71 16.30 -2.76
C SER A 163 16.03 16.70 -2.06
N SER A 164 16.38 18.00 -2.05
CA SER A 164 17.56 18.50 -1.34
C SER A 164 17.45 18.33 0.17
N GLU A 165 16.26 18.61 0.72
CA GLU A 165 16.01 18.47 2.16
C GLU A 165 15.95 17.00 2.58
N THR A 166 15.30 16.15 1.77
CA THR A 166 15.32 14.69 1.93
C THR A 166 16.76 14.16 2.01
N ARG A 167 17.64 14.62 1.12
CA ARG A 167 19.06 14.22 1.11
C ARG A 167 19.79 14.67 2.36
N ARG A 168 19.56 15.90 2.81
CA ARG A 168 20.15 16.44 4.04
C ARG A 168 19.76 15.59 5.26
N ILE A 169 18.47 15.29 5.41
CA ILE A 169 17.94 14.45 6.49
C ILE A 169 18.55 13.05 6.43
N PHE A 170 18.65 12.47 5.23
CA PHE A 170 19.24 11.14 5.08
C PHE A 170 20.71 11.10 5.47
N LEU A 171 21.53 12.05 5.03
CA LEU A 171 22.96 12.09 5.37
C LEU A 171 23.19 12.24 6.87
N GLU A 172 22.32 12.97 7.56
CA GLU A 172 22.37 13.12 9.02
C GLU A 172 22.03 11.81 9.74
N LYS A 173 21.02 11.06 9.27
CA LYS A 173 20.49 9.88 9.97
C LYS A 173 21.11 8.55 9.55
N LEU A 174 21.57 8.45 8.31
CA LEU A 174 22.08 7.23 7.68
C LEU A 174 23.41 7.51 6.96
N PRO A 175 24.46 7.98 7.66
CA PRO A 175 25.73 8.40 7.05
C PRO A 175 26.52 7.23 6.43
N CYS A 176 26.15 5.99 6.75
CA CYS A 176 26.78 4.76 6.30
C CYS A 176 26.25 4.23 4.96
N ILE A 177 25.14 4.79 4.45
CA ILE A 177 24.60 4.37 3.16
C ILE A 177 25.28 5.19 2.06
N PRO A 178 25.73 4.55 0.96
CA PRO A 178 26.41 5.24 -0.13
C PRO A 178 25.58 6.35 -0.76
N THR A 179 26.26 7.43 -1.15
CA THR A 179 25.62 8.61 -1.75
C THR A 179 25.02 8.34 -3.13
N GLU A 180 25.47 7.28 -3.81
CA GLU A 180 24.94 6.81 -5.09
C GLU A 180 23.45 6.49 -4.99
N ILE A 181 22.96 6.05 -3.82
CA ILE A 181 21.53 5.79 -3.59
C ILE A 181 20.73 7.09 -3.53
N LEU A 182 21.31 8.17 -2.97
CA LEU A 182 20.70 9.49 -2.91
C LEU A 182 20.64 10.16 -4.29
N GLU A 183 21.58 9.82 -5.16
CA GLU A 183 21.66 10.33 -6.52
C GLU A 183 20.64 9.69 -7.46
N ARG A 184 19.99 8.60 -7.03
CA ARG A 184 18.96 7.94 -7.83
C ARG A 184 17.79 8.88 -8.11
N PRO A 185 17.28 8.85 -9.34
CA PRO A 185 16.24 9.76 -9.73
C PRO A 185 14.92 9.33 -9.07
N GLY A 186 14.18 10.31 -8.56
CA GLY A 186 12.93 10.07 -7.84
C GLY A 186 13.09 9.71 -6.35
N TYR A 187 14.29 9.87 -5.78
CA TYR A 187 14.51 9.74 -4.34
C TYR A 187 13.72 10.78 -3.55
N THR A 188 12.76 10.32 -2.75
CA THR A 188 11.83 11.16 -1.97
C THR A 188 11.59 10.59 -0.59
N MET A 189 11.37 11.46 0.39
CA MET A 189 10.93 11.07 1.73
C MET A 189 9.40 11.08 1.82
N LEU A 190 8.84 10.07 2.48
CA LEU A 190 7.43 10.06 2.84
C LEU A 190 7.24 10.87 4.13
N GLY A 191 6.45 11.94 4.07
CA GLY A 191 6.16 12.81 5.22
C GLY A 191 7.33 13.69 5.67
N ASN A 192 7.10 14.46 6.73
CA ASN A 192 8.04 15.48 7.23
C ASN A 192 8.87 14.96 8.42
N HIS A 193 9.98 15.63 8.71
CA HIS A 193 10.92 15.32 9.80
C HIS A 193 10.22 15.15 11.17
N SER A 194 9.11 15.85 11.40
CA SER A 194 8.32 15.84 12.63
C SER A 194 7.40 14.61 12.80
N ILE A 195 7.06 13.90 11.73
CA ILE A 195 6.12 12.76 11.78
C ILE A 195 6.82 11.47 12.26
N PHE A 196 8.08 11.28 11.88
CA PHE A 196 8.82 10.05 12.18
C PHE A 196 9.82 10.20 13.33
N MET A 197 9.96 11.41 13.90
CA MET A 197 10.78 11.66 15.09
C MET A 197 10.11 12.71 15.99
N PRO A 198 9.46 12.32 17.11
CA PRO A 198 9.19 13.28 18.17
C PRO A 198 10.55 13.71 18.71
N VAL A 199 10.83 15.00 18.61
CA VAL A 199 12.02 15.63 19.22
C VAL A 199 12.03 15.23 20.69
N ARG A 200 13.04 14.47 21.10
CA ARG A 200 13.36 14.23 22.51
C ARG A 200 14.62 14.99 22.84
#